data_AF-A0A1B1ZLX8-F1
#
_entry.id   AF-A0A1B1ZLX8-F1
#
_cell.length_a   1.000
_cell.length_b   1.000
_cell.length_c   1.000
_cell.angle_alpha   90.00
_cell.angle_beta   90.00
_cell.angle_gamma   90.00
#
_symmetry.space_group_name_H-M   'P 1'
#
loop_
_entity.id
_entity.type
_entity.pdbx_description
1 polymer ?
#
loop_
_entity_poly.entity_id
_entity_poly.type
_entity_poly.pdbx_seq_one_letter_code
_entity_poly.pdbx_strand_id
1 'polypeptide(L)'
;MRLLRPTLQLVRANLGAYLVMNAVMYGVALVGMGVGLAFPHLTAANEATLNADGTTDLVMSLLSNVWLFAATIFAVNVGTVALPMILLPSLVVPFLGIALAGYKAYGLGIALAPVNDVLMTTLIPHSLTILIEFQAYVLVMFAAYLLGRAWLRPQSVGADTRRRGYLRGLRQVGWISLPALALFVVGAVYEAFELIYIVPPMLVG
;
A
#
# COMPACT_ATOMS: atom_id res chain seq x y z
N MET A 1 -14.95 -16.83 8.74
CA MET A 1 -14.13 -17.84 7.98
C MET A 1 -14.51 -18.00 6.50
N ARG A 2 -15.77 -17.87 6.07
CA ARG A 2 -16.16 -18.05 4.64
C ARG A 2 -15.56 -17.03 3.66
N LEU A 3 -15.25 -15.80 4.10
CA LEU A 3 -14.73 -14.72 3.24
C LEU A 3 -13.22 -14.80 2.95
N LEU A 4 -12.43 -15.40 3.86
CA LEU A 4 -10.97 -15.50 3.72
C LEU A 4 -10.53 -16.75 2.95
N ARG A 5 -11.38 -17.79 2.94
CA ARG A 5 -11.07 -19.07 2.29
C ARG A 5 -10.77 -18.93 0.80
N PRO A 6 -11.53 -18.15 0.01
CA PRO A 6 -11.22 -17.92 -1.40
C PRO A 6 -9.85 -17.24 -1.60
N THR A 7 -9.54 -16.23 -0.79
CA THR A 7 -8.27 -15.50 -0.90
C THR A 7 -7.09 -16.40 -0.54
N LEU A 8 -7.18 -17.17 0.54
CA LEU A 8 -6.12 -18.10 0.94
C LEU A 8 -5.89 -19.18 -0.13
N GLN A 9 -6.95 -19.66 -0.78
CA GLN A 9 -6.83 -20.58 -1.91
C GLN A 9 -6.13 -19.92 -3.11
N LEU A 10 -6.48 -18.68 -3.44
CA LEU A 10 -5.82 -17.93 -4.51
C LEU A 10 -4.34 -17.69 -4.23
N VAL A 11 -3.98 -17.31 -3.00
CA VAL A 11 -2.58 -17.13 -2.59
C VAL A 11 -1.83 -18.46 -2.68
N ARG A 12 -2.38 -19.55 -2.13
CA ARG A 12 -1.73 -20.88 -2.18
C ARG A 12 -1.52 -21.37 -3.62
N ALA A 13 -2.51 -21.18 -4.48
CA ALA A 13 -2.41 -21.56 -5.90
C ALA A 13 -1.40 -20.71 -6.68
N ASN A 14 -0.97 -19.57 -6.14
CA ASN A 14 -0.11 -18.60 -6.82
C ASN A 14 1.00 -18.08 -5.90
N LEU A 15 1.52 -18.95 -5.03
CA LEU A 15 2.42 -18.56 -3.95
C LEU A 15 3.66 -17.83 -4.46
N GLY A 16 4.26 -18.30 -5.55
CA GLY A 16 5.41 -17.63 -6.16
C GLY A 16 5.11 -16.19 -6.57
N ALA A 17 3.97 -15.94 -7.21
CA ALA A 17 3.57 -14.58 -7.60
C ALA A 17 3.29 -13.70 -6.37
N TYR A 18 2.64 -14.25 -5.36
CA TYR A 18 2.41 -13.54 -4.09
C TYR A 18 3.73 -13.16 -3.41
N LEU A 19 4.70 -14.08 -3.34
CA LEU A 19 6.03 -13.81 -2.77
C LEU A 19 6.80 -12.77 -3.60
N VAL A 20 6.70 -12.79 -4.93
CA VAL A 20 7.28 -11.74 -5.77
C VAL A 20 6.65 -10.38 -5.47
N MET A 21 5.32 -10.27 -5.28
CA MET A 21 4.70 -9.00 -4.92
C MET A 21 5.21 -8.46 -3.58
N ASN A 22 5.44 -9.34 -2.59
CA ASN A 22 6.08 -8.96 -1.33
C ASN A 22 7.52 -8.46 -1.57
N ALA A 23 8.32 -9.23 -2.30
CA ALA A 23 9.71 -8.88 -2.59
C ALA A 23 9.80 -7.53 -3.33
N VAL A 24 8.89 -7.26 -4.26
CA VAL A 24 8.83 -5.96 -4.96
C VAL A 24 8.46 -4.85 -3.97
N MET A 25 7.37 -4.97 -3.21
CA MET A 25 6.91 -3.91 -2.31
C MET A 25 7.96 -3.60 -1.22
N TYR A 26 8.35 -4.61 -0.44
CA TYR A 26 9.28 -4.43 0.67
C TYR A 26 10.71 -4.18 0.18
N GLY A 27 11.17 -4.91 -0.84
CA GLY A 27 12.53 -4.76 -1.35
C GLY A 27 12.77 -3.39 -1.98
N VAL A 28 11.83 -2.91 -2.80
CA VAL A 28 11.96 -1.57 -3.41
C VAL A 28 11.84 -0.46 -2.36
N ALA A 29 10.99 -0.61 -1.35
CA ALA A 29 10.93 0.33 -0.24
C ALA A 29 12.24 0.36 0.57
N LEU A 30 12.85 -0.79 0.86
CA LEU A 30 14.15 -0.84 1.53
C LEU A 30 15.27 -0.20 0.71
N VAL A 31 15.25 -0.38 -0.62
CA VAL A 31 16.18 0.32 -1.52
C VAL A 31 15.94 1.83 -1.46
N GLY A 32 14.69 2.28 -1.50
CA GLY A 32 14.33 3.70 -1.31
C GLY A 32 14.83 4.25 0.02
N MET A 33 14.66 3.49 1.10
CA MET A 33 15.15 3.85 2.44
C MET A 33 16.67 3.99 2.49
N GLY A 34 17.39 3.05 1.87
CA GLY A 34 18.85 3.13 1.73
C GLY A 34 19.29 4.37 0.93
N VAL A 35 18.55 4.73 -0.12
CA VAL A 35 18.79 5.97 -0.87
C VAL A 35 18.51 7.21 -0.02
N GLY A 36 17.42 7.24 0.74
CA GLY A 36 17.12 8.36 1.65
C GLY A 36 18.21 8.56 2.70
N LEU A 37 18.75 7.47 3.24
CA LEU A 37 19.91 7.50 4.16
C LEU A 37 21.19 8.02 3.48
N ALA A 38 21.45 7.60 2.24
CA ALA A 38 22.62 8.07 1.48
C ALA A 38 22.49 9.53 1.03
N PHE A 39 21.26 10.01 0.82
CA PHE A 39 20.94 11.34 0.32
C PHE A 39 19.82 12.03 1.13
N PRO A 40 20.10 12.48 2.37
CA PRO A 40 19.08 13.01 3.28
C PRO A 40 18.29 14.21 2.77
N HIS A 41 18.86 14.98 1.84
CA HIS A 41 18.17 16.11 1.18
C HIS A 41 16.94 15.66 0.37
N LEU A 42 16.88 14.41 -0.07
CA LEU A 42 15.69 13.86 -0.74
C LEU A 42 14.52 13.69 0.23
N THR A 43 14.78 13.30 1.47
CA THR A 43 13.76 13.24 2.53
C THR A 43 13.25 14.64 2.86
N ALA A 44 14.15 15.63 2.99
CA ALA A 44 13.77 17.03 3.20
C ALA A 44 12.96 17.62 2.02
N ALA A 45 13.27 17.25 0.77
CA ALA A 45 12.51 17.67 -0.40
C ALA A 45 11.08 17.11 -0.43
N ASN A 46 10.90 15.86 0.05
CA ASN A 46 9.56 15.29 0.21
C ASN A 46 8.74 16.04 1.26
N GLU A 47 9.32 16.36 2.41
CA GLU A 47 8.64 17.18 3.44
C GLU A 47 8.24 18.56 2.89
N ALA A 48 9.13 19.21 2.15
CA ALA A 48 8.84 20.50 1.52
C ALA A 48 7.69 20.41 0.50
N THR A 49 7.59 19.31 -0.24
CA THR A 49 6.50 19.07 -1.20
C THR A 49 5.16 18.86 -0.47
N LEU A 50 5.14 18.08 0.61
CA LEU A 50 3.93 17.84 1.42
C LEU A 50 3.40 19.14 2.06
N ASN A 51 4.30 20.03 2.48
CA ASN A 51 3.95 21.36 2.97
C ASN A 51 3.39 22.24 1.85
N ALA A 52 4.02 22.24 0.67
CA ALA A 52 3.59 23.05 -0.47
C ALA A 52 2.21 22.66 -1.01
N ASP A 53 1.89 21.36 -1.01
CA ASP A 53 0.62 20.82 -1.51
C ASP A 53 -0.50 20.84 -0.45
N GLY A 54 -0.27 21.43 0.72
CA GLY A 54 -1.28 21.60 1.78
C GLY A 54 -1.62 20.33 2.56
N THR A 55 -0.87 19.24 2.35
CA THR A 55 -1.11 17.96 3.05
C THR A 55 -0.87 18.09 4.55
N THR A 56 0.16 18.85 4.94
CA THR A 56 0.49 19.10 6.34
C THR A 56 -0.64 19.84 7.06
N ASP A 57 -1.21 20.88 6.46
CA ASP A 57 -2.31 21.64 7.04
C ASP A 57 -3.58 20.78 7.19
N LEU A 58 -3.86 19.93 6.19
CA LEU A 58 -4.94 18.95 6.27
C LEU A 58 -4.73 18.01 7.46
N VAL A 59 -3.54 17.39 7.59
CA VAL A 59 -3.22 16.49 8.70
C VAL A 59 -3.41 17.21 10.04
N MET A 60 -2.82 18.39 10.21
CA MET A 60 -2.92 19.16 11.46
C MET A 60 -4.36 19.49 11.85
N SER A 61 -5.21 19.82 10.89
CA SER A 61 -6.64 20.08 11.15
C SER A 61 -7.39 18.84 11.65
N LEU A 62 -6.96 17.66 11.24
CA LEU A 62 -7.61 16.38 11.53
C LEU A 62 -7.15 15.74 12.84
N LEU A 63 -5.99 16.15 13.39
CA LEU A 63 -5.46 15.62 14.65
C LEU A 63 -6.42 15.80 15.85
N SER A 64 -7.37 16.73 15.77
CA SER A 64 -8.40 16.94 16.80
C SER A 64 -9.43 15.80 16.89
N ASN A 65 -9.53 14.93 15.87
CA ASN A 65 -10.50 13.83 15.83
C ASN A 65 -9.88 12.58 15.19
N VAL A 66 -9.48 11.62 16.04
CA VAL A 66 -8.86 10.35 15.62
C VAL A 66 -9.68 9.57 14.59
N TRP A 67 -11.01 9.58 14.69
CA TRP A 67 -11.86 8.82 13.77
C TRP A 67 -11.94 9.47 12.40
N LEU A 68 -12.02 10.80 12.36
CA LEU A 68 -11.99 11.55 11.10
C LEU A 68 -10.60 11.42 10.45
N PHE A 69 -9.53 11.47 11.25
CA PHE A 69 -8.17 11.28 10.74
C PHE A 69 -7.97 9.88 10.16
N ALA A 70 -8.40 8.83 10.88
CA ALA A 70 -8.38 7.46 10.37
C ALA A 70 -9.20 7.30 9.09
N ALA A 71 -10.40 7.90 9.02
CA ALA A 71 -11.22 7.87 7.81
C ALA A 71 -10.53 8.55 6.62
N THR A 72 -9.83 9.68 6.86
CA THR A 72 -9.04 10.35 5.83
C THR A 72 -7.85 9.51 5.38
N ILE A 73 -7.08 8.91 6.29
CA ILE A 73 -5.96 8.01 5.95
C ILE A 73 -6.47 6.86 5.07
N PHE A 74 -7.55 6.20 5.49
CA PHE A 74 -8.19 5.15 4.70
C PHE A 74 -8.60 5.64 3.30
N ALA A 75 -9.26 6.81 3.24
CA ALA A 75 -9.72 7.39 1.98
C ALA A 75 -8.55 7.76 1.05
N VAL A 76 -7.46 8.29 1.59
CA VAL A 76 -6.25 8.62 0.82
C VAL A 76 -5.59 7.34 0.30
N ASN A 77 -5.35 6.34 1.14
CA ASN A 77 -4.70 5.10 0.72
C ASN A 77 -5.51 4.35 -0.34
N VAL A 78 -6.83 4.24 -0.17
CA VAL A 78 -7.70 3.58 -1.17
C VAL A 78 -7.89 4.45 -2.41
N GLY A 79 -8.19 5.73 -2.21
CA GLY A 79 -8.60 6.69 -3.23
C GLY A 79 -7.46 7.28 -4.05
N THR A 80 -6.20 7.15 -3.61
CA THR A 80 -5.03 7.67 -4.35
C THR A 80 -4.04 6.58 -4.76
N VAL A 81 -3.82 5.57 -3.90
CA VAL A 81 -2.85 4.50 -4.18
C VAL A 81 -3.54 3.25 -4.70
N ALA A 82 -4.38 2.60 -3.88
CA ALA A 82 -4.91 1.28 -4.23
C ALA A 82 -5.72 1.28 -5.53
N LEU A 83 -6.64 2.24 -5.69
CA LEU A 83 -7.46 2.33 -6.91
C LEU A 83 -6.72 3.02 -8.06
N PRO A 84 -6.34 4.31 -7.99
CA PRO A 84 -5.85 5.01 -9.17
C PRO A 84 -4.44 4.63 -9.58
N MET A 85 -3.58 4.27 -8.63
CA MET A 85 -2.19 3.96 -8.93
C MET A 85 -1.99 2.47 -9.26
N ILE A 86 -2.71 1.57 -8.58
CA ILE A 86 -2.50 0.13 -8.74
C ILE A 86 -3.60 -0.53 -9.60
N LEU A 87 -4.86 -0.47 -9.17
CA LEU A 87 -5.92 -1.25 -9.82
C LEU A 87 -6.34 -0.68 -11.16
N LEU A 88 -6.76 0.59 -11.22
CA LEU A 88 -7.31 1.22 -12.44
C LEU A 88 -6.35 1.15 -13.64
N PRO A 89 -5.04 1.45 -13.50
CA PRO A 89 -4.11 1.30 -14.62
C PRO A 89 -3.99 -0.15 -15.06
N SER A 90 -4.06 -1.10 -14.12
CA SER A 90 -4.01 -2.54 -14.39
C SER A 90 -5.28 -3.10 -15.04
N LEU A 91 -6.43 -2.41 -14.90
CA LEU A 91 -7.65 -2.74 -15.64
C LEU A 91 -7.49 -2.49 -17.15
N VAL A 92 -6.67 -1.50 -17.52
CA VAL A 92 -6.50 -1.06 -18.91
C VAL A 92 -5.23 -1.65 -19.53
N VAL A 93 -4.13 -1.67 -18.79
CA VAL A 93 -2.83 -2.19 -19.22
C VAL A 93 -2.38 -3.26 -18.22
N PRO A 94 -2.33 -4.54 -18.60
CA PRO A 94 -1.94 -5.62 -17.69
C PRO A 94 -0.65 -5.28 -16.93
N PHE A 95 -0.68 -5.46 -15.61
CA PHE A 95 0.45 -5.29 -14.69
C PHE A 95 0.99 -3.85 -14.50
N LEU A 96 0.46 -2.84 -15.21
CA LEU A 96 0.98 -1.46 -15.12
C LEU A 96 1.00 -0.93 -13.67
N GLY A 97 -0.05 -1.22 -12.91
CA GLY A 97 -0.12 -0.81 -11.51
C GLY A 97 0.93 -1.45 -10.59
N ILE A 98 1.53 -2.58 -10.97
CA ILE A 98 2.63 -3.19 -10.22
C ILE A 98 3.90 -2.34 -10.35
N ALA A 99 4.19 -1.85 -11.56
CA ALA A 99 5.32 -0.96 -11.79
C ALA A 99 5.12 0.38 -11.07
N LEU A 100 3.91 0.95 -11.14
CA LEU A 100 3.57 2.19 -10.42
C LEU A 100 3.63 1.99 -8.90
N ALA A 101 3.15 0.85 -8.37
CA ALA A 101 3.30 0.51 -6.96
C ALA A 101 4.77 0.42 -6.54
N GLY A 102 5.64 -0.13 -7.39
CA GLY A 102 7.10 -0.14 -7.15
C GLY A 102 7.67 1.28 -7.05
N TYR A 103 7.29 2.18 -7.95
CA TYR A 103 7.68 3.59 -7.88
C TYR A 103 7.19 4.26 -6.58
N LYS A 104 5.94 3.99 -6.18
CA LYS A 104 5.40 4.50 -4.90
C LYS A 104 6.16 3.95 -3.70
N ALA A 105 6.44 2.65 -3.68
CA ALA A 105 7.18 1.98 -2.62
C ALA A 105 8.59 2.59 -2.46
N TYR A 106 9.26 2.87 -3.58
CA TYR A 106 10.55 3.54 -3.57
C TYR A 106 10.47 4.94 -2.93
N GLY A 107 9.49 5.75 -3.34
CA GLY A 107 9.27 7.08 -2.76
C GLY A 107 8.94 7.04 -1.27
N LEU A 108 8.07 6.11 -0.84
CA LEU A 108 7.77 5.89 0.58
C LEU A 108 9.03 5.48 1.35
N GLY A 109 9.86 4.62 0.78
CA GLY A 109 11.16 4.25 1.34
C GLY A 109 12.04 5.45 1.63
N ILE A 110 12.20 6.35 0.65
CA ILE A 110 12.99 7.59 0.82
C ILE A 110 12.39 8.48 1.92
N ALA A 111 11.06 8.67 1.91
CA ALA A 111 10.37 9.51 2.88
C ALA A 111 10.48 8.98 4.32
N LEU A 112 10.51 7.65 4.47
CA LEU A 112 10.59 6.96 5.75
C LEU A 112 12.04 6.68 6.19
N ALA A 113 13.04 7.21 5.50
CA ALA A 113 14.43 6.99 5.86
C ALA A 113 14.76 7.60 7.24
N PRO A 114 15.34 6.83 8.18
CA PRO A 114 15.70 7.33 9.51
C PRO A 114 16.93 8.26 9.45
N VAL A 115 16.76 9.46 8.89
CA VAL A 115 17.86 10.42 8.69
C VAL A 115 18.12 11.33 9.90
N ASN A 116 17.25 11.29 10.91
CA ASN A 116 17.39 12.03 12.17
C ASN A 116 16.68 11.30 13.34
N ASP A 117 16.91 11.77 14.56
CA ASP A 117 16.39 11.15 15.80
C ASP A 117 14.86 11.14 15.87
N VAL A 118 14.21 12.17 15.31
CA VAL A 118 12.75 12.26 15.25
C VAL A 118 12.19 11.14 14.39
N LEU A 119 12.67 11.00 13.14
CA LEU A 119 12.24 9.94 12.23
C LEU A 119 12.61 8.55 12.76
N MET A 120 13.78 8.38 13.36
CA MET A 120 14.15 7.12 14.03
C MET A 120 13.16 6.73 15.12
N THR A 121 12.79 7.68 15.98
CA THR A 121 11.88 7.45 17.10
C THR A 121 10.46 7.18 16.62
N THR A 122 9.97 7.95 15.65
CA THR A 122 8.66 7.75 15.02
C THR A 122 8.56 6.39 14.32
N LEU A 123 9.62 5.91 13.66
CA LEU A 123 9.61 4.61 12.98
C LEU A 123 9.38 3.42 13.90
N ILE A 124 9.65 3.53 15.21
CA ILE A 124 9.46 2.42 16.16
C ILE A 124 7.99 1.98 16.17
N PRO A 125 7.02 2.83 16.56
CA PRO A 125 5.61 2.48 16.46
C PRO A 125 5.14 2.41 15.01
N HIS A 126 5.67 3.27 14.12
CA HIS A 126 5.20 3.36 12.73
C HIS A 126 5.55 2.15 11.87
N SER A 127 6.55 1.36 12.27
CA SER A 127 6.92 0.11 11.59
C SER A 127 5.75 -0.88 11.48
N LEU A 128 4.84 -0.89 12.47
CA LEU A 128 3.64 -1.72 12.43
C LEU A 128 2.62 -1.18 11.42
N THR A 129 2.44 0.13 11.35
CA THR A 129 1.63 0.80 10.32
C THR A 129 2.13 0.43 8.93
N ILE A 130 3.43 0.65 8.68
CA ILE A 130 4.09 0.33 7.41
C ILE A 130 3.86 -1.13 7.02
N LEU A 131 4.03 -2.07 7.96
CA LEU A 131 3.83 -3.49 7.71
C LEU A 131 2.38 -3.79 7.27
N ILE A 132 1.39 -3.21 7.95
CA ILE A 132 -0.02 -3.43 7.65
C ILE A 132 -0.38 -2.83 6.29
N GLU A 133 0.05 -1.59 6.03
CA GLU A 133 -0.22 -0.89 4.77
C GLU A 133 0.45 -1.55 3.58
N PHE A 134 1.73 -1.90 3.70
CA PHE A 134 2.46 -2.58 2.63
C PHE A 134 1.83 -3.93 2.34
N GLN A 135 1.38 -4.65 3.36
CA GLN A 135 0.66 -5.90 3.15
C GLN A 135 -0.69 -5.68 2.42
N ALA A 136 -1.39 -4.57 2.68
CA ALA A 136 -2.57 -4.19 1.91
C ALA A 136 -2.21 -3.92 0.44
N TYR A 137 -1.17 -3.14 0.16
CA TYR A 137 -0.69 -2.88 -1.21
C TYR A 137 -0.24 -4.14 -1.93
N VAL A 138 0.46 -5.06 -1.26
CA VAL A 138 0.84 -6.37 -1.80
C VAL A 138 -0.38 -7.15 -2.28
N LEU A 139 -1.48 -7.16 -1.51
CA LEU A 139 -2.71 -7.82 -1.93
C LEU A 139 -3.31 -7.15 -3.17
N VAL A 140 -3.29 -5.82 -3.23
CA VAL A 140 -3.79 -5.06 -4.39
C VAL A 140 -2.93 -5.33 -5.64
N MET A 141 -1.60 -5.36 -5.50
CA MET A 141 -0.68 -5.74 -6.58
C MET A 141 -0.90 -7.19 -7.03
N PHE A 142 -1.12 -8.10 -6.07
CA PHE A 142 -1.42 -9.49 -6.36
C PHE A 142 -2.76 -9.65 -7.11
N ALA A 143 -3.77 -8.86 -6.76
CA ALA A 143 -5.03 -8.79 -7.50
C ALA A 143 -4.82 -8.30 -8.94
N ALA A 144 -4.02 -7.24 -9.12
CA ALA A 144 -3.65 -6.72 -10.44
C ALA A 144 -2.89 -7.77 -11.29
N TYR A 145 -1.98 -8.53 -10.66
CA TYR A 145 -1.29 -9.64 -11.32
C TYR A 145 -2.27 -10.73 -11.78
N LEU A 146 -3.18 -11.18 -10.91
CA LEU A 146 -4.15 -12.21 -11.28
C LEU A 146 -5.07 -11.75 -12.43
N LEU A 147 -5.50 -10.48 -12.41
CA LEU A 147 -6.29 -9.91 -13.49
C LEU A 147 -5.52 -9.92 -14.81
N GLY A 148 -4.29 -9.38 -14.82
CA GLY A 148 -3.45 -9.34 -16.02
C GLY A 148 -3.18 -10.74 -16.58
N ARG A 149 -2.91 -11.72 -15.69
CA ARG A 149 -2.72 -13.12 -16.10
C ARG A 149 -4.00 -13.74 -16.65
N ALA A 150 -5.15 -13.55 -16.01
CA ALA A 150 -6.42 -14.08 -16.48
C ALA A 150 -6.85 -13.47 -17.83
N TRP A 151 -6.50 -12.21 -18.06
CA TRP A 151 -6.76 -11.53 -19.33
C TRP A 151 -5.86 -12.07 -20.46
N LEU A 152 -4.55 -12.13 -20.24
CA LEU A 152 -3.58 -12.57 -21.26
C LEU A 152 -3.58 -14.08 -21.49
N ARG A 153 -3.87 -14.87 -20.45
CA ARG A 153 -3.92 -16.33 -20.46
C ARG A 153 -5.23 -16.83 -19.84
N PRO A 154 -6.36 -16.79 -20.58
CA PRO A 154 -7.69 -17.16 -20.07
C PRO A 154 -7.77 -18.59 -19.52
N GLN A 155 -6.94 -19.50 -20.03
CA GLN A 155 -6.84 -20.88 -19.56
C GLN A 155 -6.39 -20.96 -18.09
N SER A 156 -5.65 -19.95 -17.59
CA SER A 156 -5.25 -19.88 -16.17
C SER A 156 -6.43 -19.75 -15.20
N VAL A 157 -7.61 -19.39 -15.71
CA VAL A 157 -8.87 -19.35 -14.96
C VAL A 157 -9.94 -20.24 -15.61
N GLY A 158 -9.53 -21.22 -16.41
CA GLY A 158 -10.41 -22.17 -17.12
C GLY A 158 -11.37 -21.52 -18.11
N ALA A 159 -11.02 -20.36 -18.67
CA ALA A 159 -11.86 -19.63 -19.62
C ALA A 159 -11.36 -19.82 -21.05
N ASP A 160 -12.30 -19.91 -22.00
CA ASP A 160 -11.99 -20.14 -23.42
C ASP A 160 -11.63 -18.85 -24.17
N THR A 161 -12.03 -17.69 -23.64
CA THR A 161 -11.85 -16.40 -24.30
C THR A 161 -11.28 -15.35 -23.36
N ARG A 162 -10.57 -14.36 -23.93
CA ARG A 162 -9.99 -13.22 -23.17
C ARG A 162 -11.03 -12.44 -22.39
N ARG A 163 -12.23 -12.23 -22.96
CA ARG A 163 -13.34 -11.55 -22.28
C ARG A 163 -13.80 -12.32 -21.03
N ARG A 164 -14.00 -13.64 -21.15
CA ARG A 164 -14.36 -14.49 -20.00
C ARG A 164 -13.24 -14.56 -18.97
N GLY A 165 -11.98 -14.60 -19.44
CA GLY A 165 -10.79 -14.53 -18.59
C GLY A 165 -10.75 -13.24 -17.77
N TYR A 166 -10.94 -12.09 -18.42
CA TYR A 166 -10.99 -10.77 -17.78
C TYR A 166 -12.10 -10.69 -16.71
N LEU A 167 -13.33 -11.12 -17.03
CA LEU A 167 -14.44 -11.12 -16.07
C LEU A 167 -14.18 -12.02 -14.86
N ARG A 168 -13.58 -13.20 -15.06
CA ARG A 168 -13.17 -14.08 -13.96
C ARG A 168 -12.01 -13.49 -13.15
N GLY A 169 -11.08 -12.79 -13.81
CA GLY A 169 -10.03 -12.01 -13.17
C GLY A 169 -10.59 -10.90 -12.27
N LEU A 170 -11.58 -10.14 -12.74
CA LEU A 170 -12.27 -9.12 -11.93
C LEU A 170 -12.94 -9.73 -10.69
N ARG A 171 -13.50 -10.94 -10.80
CA ARG A 171 -14.03 -11.65 -9.64
C ARG A 171 -12.93 -12.00 -8.63
N GLN A 172 -11.75 -12.41 -9.09
CA GLN A 172 -10.59 -12.65 -8.21
C GLN A 172 -10.11 -11.36 -7.54
N VAL A 173 -10.09 -10.24 -8.27
CA VAL A 173 -9.82 -8.91 -7.71
C VAL A 173 -10.80 -8.63 -6.56
N GLY A 174 -12.10 -8.78 -6.78
CA GLY A 174 -13.11 -8.56 -5.74
C GLY A 174 -12.86 -9.38 -4.46
N TRP A 175 -12.46 -10.66 -4.59
CA TRP A 175 -12.14 -11.49 -3.42
C TRP A 175 -10.87 -11.06 -2.68
N ILE A 176 -9.84 -10.63 -3.40
CA ILE A 176 -8.58 -10.18 -2.80
C ILE A 176 -8.72 -8.77 -2.19
N SER A 177 -9.56 -7.92 -2.78
CA SER A 177 -9.83 -6.57 -2.28
C SER A 177 -10.48 -6.59 -0.89
N LEU A 178 -11.24 -7.62 -0.52
CA LEU A 178 -11.87 -7.69 0.82
C LEU A 178 -10.83 -7.69 1.97
N PRO A 179 -9.86 -8.62 2.02
CA PRO A 179 -8.81 -8.54 3.04
C PRO A 179 -7.88 -7.34 2.86
N ALA A 180 -7.65 -6.84 1.64
CA ALA A 180 -6.87 -5.61 1.46
C ALA A 180 -7.56 -4.40 2.10
N LEU A 181 -8.88 -4.23 1.89
CA LEU A 181 -9.68 -3.19 2.53
C LEU A 181 -9.71 -3.35 4.06
N ALA A 182 -9.79 -4.58 4.56
CA ALA A 182 -9.69 -4.83 6.00
C ALA A 182 -8.33 -4.37 6.56
N LEU A 183 -7.23 -4.64 5.86
CA LEU A 183 -5.91 -4.15 6.26
C LEU A 183 -5.81 -2.62 6.18
N PHE A 184 -6.37 -1.98 5.15
CA PHE A 184 -6.41 -0.51 5.09
C PHE A 184 -7.19 0.10 6.25
N VAL A 185 -8.32 -0.49 6.64
CA VAL A 185 -9.09 0.00 7.81
C VAL A 185 -8.27 -0.18 9.09
N VAL A 186 -7.68 -1.36 9.30
CA VAL A 186 -6.88 -1.63 10.50
C VAL A 186 -5.65 -0.71 10.57
N GLY A 187 -4.95 -0.56 9.45
CA GLY A 187 -3.79 0.33 9.32
C GLY A 187 -4.16 1.77 9.60
N ALA A 188 -5.22 2.29 8.97
CA ALA A 188 -5.65 3.67 9.16
C ALA A 188 -6.10 3.99 10.59
N VAL A 189 -6.79 3.05 11.24
CA VAL A 189 -7.14 3.21 12.67
C VAL A 189 -5.87 3.20 13.50
N TYR A 190 -5.00 2.20 13.32
CA TYR A 190 -3.77 2.10 14.10
C TYR A 190 -2.89 3.34 13.93
N GLU A 191 -2.64 3.78 12.70
CA GLU A 191 -1.85 4.97 12.38
C GLU A 191 -2.43 6.25 12.99
N ALA A 192 -3.74 6.44 12.93
CA ALA A 192 -4.37 7.61 13.54
C ALA A 192 -4.16 7.63 15.06
N PHE A 193 -4.29 6.49 15.74
CA PHE A 193 -4.01 6.37 17.16
C PHE A 193 -2.52 6.56 17.46
N GLU A 194 -1.66 6.00 16.61
CA GLU A 194 -0.22 6.08 16.70
C GLU A 194 0.27 7.54 16.67
N LEU A 195 -0.13 8.29 15.64
CA LEU A 195 0.30 9.67 15.42
C LEU A 195 -0.28 10.65 16.44
N ILE A 196 -1.49 10.39 16.97
CA ILE A 196 -2.13 11.28 17.95
C ILE A 196 -1.69 10.98 19.38
N TYR A 197 -1.56 9.71 19.76
CA TYR A 197 -1.40 9.32 21.17
C TYR A 197 -0.06 8.65 21.51
N ILE A 198 0.66 8.08 20.53
CA ILE A 198 1.89 7.30 20.79
C ILE A 198 3.13 8.11 20.41
N VAL A 199 3.19 8.65 19.20
CA VAL A 199 4.37 9.37 18.71
C VAL A 199 4.66 10.65 19.51
N PRO A 200 3.69 11.54 19.82
CA PRO A 200 3.99 12.77 20.54
C PRO A 200 4.70 12.59 21.89
N PRO A 201 4.27 11.70 22.82
CA PRO A 201 4.98 11.51 24.07
C PRO A 201 6.37 10.87 23.89
N MET A 202 6.62 10.12 22.80
CA MET A 202 7.94 9.56 22.51
C MET A 202 8.95 10.63 22.06
N LEU A 203 8.48 11.75 21.48
CA LEU A 203 9.34 12.84 20.99
C LEU A 203 9.63 13.91 22.05
N VAL A 204 8.85 13.96 23.14
CA VAL A 204 8.99 14.93 24.25
C VAL A 204 9.76 14.32 25.43
N GLY A 205 10.08 13.03 25.37
CA GLY A 205 10.80 12.27 26.40
C GLY A 205 12.27 12.63 26.54
#